data_AF-A0A0U5ES85-F1
#
_entry.id   AF-A0A0U5ES85-F1
#
_cell.length_a   1.000
_cell.length_b   1.000
_cell.length_c   1.000
_cell.angle_alpha   90.00
_cell.angle_beta   90.00
_cell.angle_gamma   90.00
#
_symmetry.space_group_name_H-M   'P 1'
#
loop_
_entity.id
_entity.type
_entity.pdbx_description
1 polymer ?
#
loop_
_entity_poly.entity_id
_entity_poly.type
_entity_poly.pdbx_seq_one_letter_code
_entity_poly.pdbx_strand_id
1 'polypeptide(L)'
;MNRENNLQLARNLVELFYPLVELTLLDLDGAIKDVFNAFSALREDQSCDLKSCRIQVPFSELLIAGRQVRSLIYPVYEEKKVIGYMRLRYDLTHFKNLHEQMNVLLQPASLDLNRDPLDSWKESIDQLIGAYLIENRVNLQAINAKQKRELFSKLQLKGLFEFKESSAYVASKLQISRATVYNYLKTAADFRRVRIHQVDAFTSEKFGGNPAGVVLDADGLDDSTMRKIARELNLSETAFISPSEIGAFQMRYFTPTGHEIAFCGHSTVGALYMIAKERRYGIETGHYVFDVATPCGVLQMEVQLDDKEIKVAYETPIIKLEETSFSHEEVAKAADIEESMIDASFPVMYEATNKDLFVVIKSLEALKKMECDAKLLTQFSKLHDCVAVCFFTPQAFLQDNHFHMRCFAPLVGIPEDPFTGSVLGGLAACIDTFGFLSKEMNRFHVEQGHFMERPGVVEVEFSREKDRYYAKVFAQAVHCFSSEINLT
;
A
#
# COMPACT_ATOMS: atom_id res chain seq x y z
N MET A 1 22.72 -14.04 -45.38
CA MET A 1 21.39 -13.58 -44.90
C MET A 1 21.53 -12.09 -44.66
N ASN A 2 20.79 -11.26 -45.39
CA ASN A 2 20.83 -9.79 -45.23
C ASN A 2 20.38 -9.40 -43.80
N ARG A 3 20.88 -8.27 -43.29
CA ARG A 3 20.59 -7.69 -41.96
C ARG A 3 19.10 -7.72 -41.61
N GLU A 4 18.24 -7.43 -42.58
CA GLU A 4 16.78 -7.41 -42.42
C GLU A 4 16.19 -8.79 -42.10
N ASN A 5 16.72 -9.87 -42.71
CA ASN A 5 16.29 -11.23 -42.40
C ASN A 5 16.73 -11.68 -40.99
N ASN A 6 17.89 -11.21 -40.51
CA ASN A 6 18.35 -11.51 -39.16
C ASN A 6 17.54 -10.75 -38.10
N LEU A 7 17.16 -9.50 -38.39
CA LEU A 7 16.24 -8.72 -37.55
C LEU A 7 14.86 -9.37 -37.51
N GLN A 8 14.34 -9.84 -38.64
CA GLN A 8 13.06 -10.54 -38.67
C GLN A 8 13.11 -11.88 -37.92
N LEU A 9 14.18 -12.66 -38.07
CA LEU A 9 14.38 -13.88 -37.29
C LEU A 9 14.44 -13.58 -35.79
N ALA A 10 15.16 -12.52 -35.39
CA ALA A 10 15.24 -12.08 -34.00
C ALA A 10 13.86 -11.71 -33.44
N ARG A 11 13.07 -10.94 -34.19
CA ARG A 11 11.68 -10.59 -33.83
C ARG A 11 10.79 -11.81 -33.70
N ASN A 12 10.84 -12.73 -34.67
CA ASN A 12 10.03 -13.95 -34.64
C ASN A 12 10.40 -14.87 -33.46
N LEU A 13 11.69 -15.00 -33.15
CA LEU A 13 12.15 -15.76 -31.99
C LEU A 13 11.69 -15.13 -30.68
N VAL A 14 11.74 -13.79 -30.59
CA VAL A 14 11.24 -13.08 -29.43
C VAL A 14 9.73 -13.21 -29.30
N GLU A 15 8.95 -13.10 -30.37
CA GLU A 15 7.50 -13.32 -30.33
C GLU A 15 7.16 -14.75 -29.89
N LEU A 16 7.85 -15.75 -30.42
CA LEU A 16 7.61 -17.16 -30.12
C LEU A 16 7.92 -17.51 -28.66
N PHE A 17 8.94 -16.90 -28.10
CA PHE A 17 9.44 -17.22 -26.77
C PHE A 17 9.25 -16.09 -25.77
N TYR A 18 8.41 -15.10 -26.06
CA TYR A 18 8.11 -14.00 -25.13
C TYR A 18 7.43 -14.54 -23.85
N PRO A 19 7.82 -14.09 -22.64
CA PRO A 19 8.90 -13.15 -22.29
C PRO A 19 10.23 -13.85 -21.91
N LEU A 20 10.39 -15.13 -22.25
CA LEU A 20 11.38 -16.06 -21.69
C LEU A 20 12.79 -15.95 -22.28
N VAL A 21 12.96 -15.21 -23.38
CA VAL A 21 14.25 -15.02 -24.04
C VAL A 21 14.54 -13.55 -24.32
N GLU A 22 15.78 -13.15 -24.09
CA GLU A 22 16.33 -11.87 -24.53
C GLU A 22 17.25 -12.16 -25.71
N LEU A 23 17.18 -11.33 -26.74
CA LEU A 23 18.03 -11.46 -27.90
C LEU A 23 18.77 -10.14 -28.15
N THR A 24 20.09 -10.24 -28.27
CA THR A 24 20.98 -9.11 -28.53
C THR A 24 21.71 -9.30 -29.84
N LEU A 25 21.71 -8.30 -30.71
CA LEU A 25 22.56 -8.28 -31.90
C LEU A 25 23.85 -7.51 -31.60
N LEU A 26 24.97 -8.11 -31.95
CA LEU A 26 26.33 -7.62 -31.70
C LEU A 26 27.06 -7.46 -33.04
N ASP A 27 27.91 -6.45 -33.17
CA ASP A 27 28.88 -6.39 -34.27
C ASP A 27 30.08 -7.31 -34.02
N LEU A 28 31.06 -7.28 -34.94
CA LEU A 28 32.27 -8.10 -34.87
C LEU A 28 33.15 -7.79 -33.65
N ASP A 29 33.06 -6.58 -33.12
CA ASP A 29 33.81 -6.13 -31.95
C ASP A 29 33.04 -6.35 -30.63
N GLY A 30 31.80 -6.85 -30.72
CA GLY A 30 30.95 -7.15 -29.57
C GLY A 30 30.10 -5.98 -29.08
N ALA A 31 30.04 -4.86 -29.82
CA ALA A 31 29.16 -3.75 -29.48
C ALA A 31 27.69 -4.10 -29.77
N ILE A 32 26.82 -3.79 -28.82
CA ILE A 32 25.38 -4.02 -28.95
C ILE A 32 24.79 -3.06 -29.98
N LYS A 33 24.15 -3.60 -31.01
CA LYS A 33 23.47 -2.83 -32.07
C LYS A 33 21.97 -2.77 -31.90
N ASP A 34 21.37 -3.83 -31.38
CA ASP A 34 19.93 -3.90 -31.13
C ASP A 34 19.68 -4.86 -29.95
N VAL A 35 18.65 -4.56 -29.16
CA VAL A 35 18.18 -5.42 -28.05
C VAL A 35 16.70 -5.68 -28.20
N PHE A 36 16.31 -6.96 -28.14
CA PHE A 36 14.92 -7.39 -28.23
C PHE A 36 14.50 -8.10 -26.94
N ASN A 37 13.36 -7.68 -26.38
CA ASN A 37 12.78 -8.21 -25.14
C ASN A 37 13.80 -8.25 -23.98
N ALA A 38 14.35 -7.08 -23.64
CA ALA A 38 15.31 -6.92 -22.56
C ALA A 38 14.68 -7.24 -21.19
N PHE A 39 15.26 -8.21 -20.49
CA PHE A 39 15.08 -8.38 -19.04
C PHE A 39 16.37 -8.12 -18.27
N SER A 40 17.39 -7.62 -18.96
CA SER A 40 18.62 -7.08 -18.39
C SER A 40 18.71 -5.57 -18.60
N ALA A 41 19.53 -4.89 -17.81
CA ALA A 41 19.73 -3.43 -17.89
C ALA A 41 20.63 -2.99 -19.06
N LEU A 42 20.75 -3.79 -20.14
CA LEU A 42 21.61 -3.46 -21.27
C LEU A 42 21.04 -2.33 -22.11
N ARG A 43 21.94 -1.50 -22.67
CA ARG A 43 21.62 -0.37 -23.55
C ARG A 43 22.38 -0.47 -24.87
N GLU A 44 21.81 0.16 -25.91
CA GLU A 44 22.42 0.31 -27.23
C GLU A 44 23.61 1.27 -27.14
N ASP A 45 24.81 0.74 -26.86
CA ASP A 45 26.11 1.43 -26.73
C ASP A 45 27.10 0.64 -25.86
N GLN A 46 26.62 -0.36 -25.12
CA GLN A 46 27.46 -1.23 -24.30
C GLN A 46 28.15 -2.33 -25.13
N SER A 47 29.35 -2.74 -24.72
CA SER A 47 30.12 -3.81 -25.36
C SER A 47 30.12 -5.10 -24.55
N CYS A 48 29.95 -6.24 -25.21
CA CYS A 48 30.13 -7.57 -24.65
C CYS A 48 31.52 -8.11 -25.02
N ASP A 49 32.27 -8.63 -24.04
CA ASP A 49 33.57 -9.26 -24.31
C ASP A 49 33.41 -10.64 -24.98
N LEU A 50 33.28 -10.62 -26.30
CA LEU A 50 33.17 -11.82 -27.12
C LEU A 50 34.38 -12.74 -27.02
N LYS A 51 35.58 -12.24 -26.67
CA LYS A 51 36.80 -13.06 -26.59
C LYS A 51 36.78 -14.03 -25.41
N SER A 52 36.06 -13.66 -24.34
CA SER A 52 35.85 -14.52 -23.17
C SER A 52 34.73 -15.56 -23.36
N CYS A 53 33.89 -15.38 -24.37
CA CYS A 53 32.70 -16.21 -24.60
C CYS A 53 32.98 -17.38 -25.54
N ARG A 54 32.29 -18.51 -25.30
CA ARG A 54 32.31 -19.66 -26.21
C ARG A 54 31.22 -19.51 -27.27
N ILE A 55 31.61 -19.24 -28.52
CA ILE A 55 30.68 -19.15 -29.64
C ILE A 55 30.05 -20.52 -29.92
N GLN A 56 28.75 -20.55 -30.20
CA GLN A 56 27.93 -21.74 -30.46
C GLN A 56 27.86 -22.78 -29.32
N VAL A 57 28.36 -22.45 -28.13
CA VAL A 57 28.28 -23.32 -26.95
C VAL A 57 27.55 -22.56 -25.84
N PRO A 58 26.47 -23.10 -25.26
CA PRO A 58 25.77 -22.45 -24.16
C PRO A 58 26.66 -22.30 -22.92
N PHE A 59 26.67 -21.11 -22.30
CA PHE A 59 27.39 -20.84 -21.06
C PHE A 59 26.49 -20.10 -20.06
N SER A 60 26.89 -20.06 -18.79
CA SER A 60 26.12 -19.40 -17.73
C SER A 60 26.62 -17.98 -17.50
N GLU A 61 25.70 -17.04 -17.32
CA GLU A 61 25.97 -15.64 -16.95
C GLU A 61 25.16 -15.27 -15.69
N LEU A 62 25.69 -14.34 -14.89
CA LEU A 62 25.01 -13.76 -13.73
C LEU A 62 24.64 -12.31 -14.04
N LEU A 63 23.36 -11.94 -13.94
CA LEU A 63 22.90 -10.57 -14.16
C LEU A 63 23.08 -9.69 -12.90
N ILE A 64 23.01 -8.35 -13.04
CA ILE A 64 23.22 -7.34 -11.99
C ILE A 64 22.28 -7.51 -10.76
N ALA A 65 21.19 -8.28 -10.90
CA ALA A 65 20.27 -8.65 -9.82
C ALA A 65 20.49 -10.08 -9.24
N GLY A 66 21.65 -10.70 -9.49
CA GLY A 66 21.98 -12.04 -8.95
C GLY A 66 21.28 -13.22 -9.64
N ARG A 67 20.57 -12.99 -10.75
CA ARG A 67 19.85 -14.03 -11.52
C ARG A 67 20.81 -14.75 -12.48
N GLN A 68 20.84 -16.09 -12.41
CA GLN A 68 21.59 -16.92 -13.37
C GLN A 68 20.80 -17.16 -14.65
N VAL A 69 21.42 -16.91 -15.80
CA VAL A 69 20.85 -17.18 -17.13
C VAL A 69 21.80 -18.02 -17.98
N ARG A 70 21.26 -18.73 -18.98
CA ARG A 70 22.08 -19.33 -20.03
C ARG A 70 22.16 -18.38 -21.21
N SER A 71 23.37 -18.21 -21.72
CA SER A 71 23.67 -17.45 -22.92
C SER A 71 24.15 -18.39 -24.01
N LEU A 72 23.72 -18.13 -25.24
CA LEU A 72 24.23 -18.75 -26.45
C LEU A 72 24.53 -17.67 -27.48
N ILE A 73 25.74 -17.68 -28.04
CA ILE A 73 26.16 -16.74 -29.08
C ILE A 73 26.24 -17.47 -30.41
N TYR A 74 25.57 -16.94 -31.43
CA TYR A 74 25.55 -17.49 -32.78
C TYR A 74 26.14 -16.50 -33.78
N PRO A 75 27.08 -16.90 -34.65
CA PRO A 75 27.58 -16.05 -35.72
C PRO A 75 26.50 -15.82 -36.77
N VAL A 76 26.40 -14.57 -37.24
CA VAL A 76 25.51 -14.14 -38.31
C VAL A 76 26.30 -14.03 -39.60
N TYR A 77 25.82 -14.67 -40.67
CA TYR A 77 26.56 -14.79 -41.93
C TYR A 77 25.93 -14.04 -43.11
N GLU A 78 26.79 -13.40 -43.90
CA GLU A 78 26.49 -12.88 -45.23
C GLU A 78 27.57 -13.36 -46.22
N GLU A 79 27.14 -13.97 -47.33
CA GLU A 79 28.04 -14.54 -48.35
C GLU A 79 29.20 -15.39 -47.78
N LYS A 80 28.91 -16.21 -46.75
CA LYS A 80 29.86 -17.07 -46.02
C LYS A 80 30.88 -16.32 -45.15
N LYS A 81 30.77 -15.00 -45.00
CA LYS A 81 31.54 -14.21 -44.01
C LYS A 81 30.68 -13.92 -42.78
N VAL A 82 31.29 -13.95 -41.61
CA VAL A 82 30.63 -13.52 -40.37
C VAL A 82 30.57 -11.99 -40.39
N ILE A 83 29.40 -11.43 -40.16
CA ILE A 83 29.16 -9.97 -40.14
C ILE A 83 28.78 -9.46 -38.73
N GLY A 84 28.60 -10.36 -37.76
CA GLY A 84 28.24 -10.05 -36.38
C GLY A 84 27.79 -11.29 -35.63
N TYR A 85 27.23 -11.09 -34.45
CA TYR A 85 26.78 -12.16 -33.58
C TYR A 85 25.38 -11.90 -33.02
N MET A 86 24.62 -12.97 -32.83
CA MET A 86 23.35 -12.96 -32.15
C MET A 86 23.51 -13.67 -30.82
N ARG A 87 23.28 -12.97 -29.71
CA ARG A 87 23.28 -13.56 -28.37
C ARG A 87 21.85 -13.79 -27.91
N LEU A 88 21.51 -15.04 -27.67
CA LEU A 88 20.27 -15.45 -27.03
C LEU A 88 20.54 -15.69 -25.54
N ARG A 89 19.78 -15.05 -24.65
CA ARG A 89 19.79 -15.33 -23.22
C ARG A 89 18.43 -15.86 -22.79
N TYR A 90 18.45 -16.90 -21.98
CA TYR A 90 17.23 -17.55 -21.52
C TYR A 90 17.38 -18.11 -20.11
N ASP A 91 16.28 -18.13 -19.37
CA ASP A 91 16.22 -18.69 -18.02
C ASP A 91 15.85 -20.18 -18.09
N LEU A 92 16.80 -21.06 -17.72
CA LEU A 92 16.62 -22.51 -17.74
C LEU A 92 15.44 -23.01 -16.90
N THR A 93 15.02 -22.25 -15.88
CA THR A 93 13.94 -22.64 -14.97
C THR A 93 12.61 -22.78 -15.70
N HIS A 94 12.34 -21.90 -16.67
CA HIS A 94 11.08 -21.90 -17.42
C HIS A 94 11.04 -23.03 -18.46
N PHE A 95 12.17 -23.30 -19.13
CA PHE A 95 12.26 -24.33 -20.16
C PHE A 95 12.30 -25.76 -19.60
N LYS A 96 12.91 -25.96 -18.42
CA LYS A 96 12.84 -27.26 -17.71
C LYS A 96 11.41 -27.64 -17.36
N ASN A 97 10.64 -26.69 -16.84
CA ASN A 97 9.23 -26.90 -16.52
C ASN A 97 8.42 -27.26 -17.77
N LEU A 98 8.64 -26.58 -18.90
CA LEU A 98 7.97 -26.91 -20.17
C LEU A 98 8.35 -28.31 -20.67
N HIS A 99 9.63 -28.68 -20.61
CA HIS A 99 10.11 -30.00 -21.05
C HIS A 99 9.52 -31.14 -20.20
N GLU A 100 9.45 -30.97 -18.89
CA GLU A 100 8.83 -31.95 -17.99
C GLU A 100 7.33 -32.10 -18.26
N GLN A 101 6.61 -30.99 -18.53
CA GLN A 101 5.19 -31.02 -18.89
C GLN A 101 4.93 -31.67 -20.27
N MET A 102 5.78 -31.41 -21.26
CA MET A 102 5.67 -32.06 -22.58
C MET A 102 5.93 -33.56 -22.51
N ASN A 103 6.87 -34.01 -21.69
CA ASN A 103 7.12 -35.44 -21.49
C ASN A 103 5.93 -36.15 -20.83
N VAL A 104 5.15 -35.46 -19.98
CA VAL A 104 3.89 -35.99 -19.43
C VAL A 104 2.80 -36.07 -20.50
N LEU A 105 2.68 -35.06 -21.37
CA LEU A 105 1.72 -35.00 -22.47
C LEU A 105 1.96 -36.05 -23.58
N LEU A 106 3.23 -36.40 -23.81
CA LEU A 106 3.64 -37.34 -24.86
C LEU A 106 3.65 -38.80 -24.40
N GLN A 107 3.33 -39.11 -23.14
CA GLN A 107 3.10 -40.48 -22.71
C GLN A 107 1.81 -41.01 -23.37
N PRO A 108 1.82 -42.24 -23.93
CA PRO A 108 0.60 -42.80 -24.51
C PRO A 108 -0.46 -42.88 -23.41
N ALA A 109 -1.60 -42.23 -23.64
CA ALA A 109 -2.73 -42.34 -22.73
C ALA A 109 -3.21 -43.80 -22.73
N SER A 110 -2.86 -44.57 -21.70
CA SER A 110 -3.62 -45.74 -21.33
C SER A 110 -4.98 -45.25 -20.83
N LEU A 111 -5.94 -45.13 -21.74
CA LEU A 111 -7.34 -44.88 -21.42
C LEU A 111 -7.90 -46.13 -20.75
N ASP A 112 -7.80 -46.18 -19.43
CA ASP A 112 -8.57 -47.12 -18.63
C ASP A 112 -9.99 -46.55 -18.49
N LEU A 113 -10.86 -46.96 -19.41
CA LEU A 113 -12.28 -46.63 -19.46
C LEU A 113 -13.03 -47.44 -18.39
N ASN A 114 -12.80 -47.11 -17.12
CA ASN A 114 -13.64 -47.52 -15.99
C ASN A 114 -13.41 -46.53 -14.84
N ARG A 115 -14.24 -45.47 -14.75
CA ARG A 115 -14.35 -44.70 -13.50
C ARG A 115 -15.82 -44.49 -13.14
N ASP A 116 -16.17 -45.09 -12.01
CA ASP A 116 -17.34 -44.82 -11.18
C ASP A 116 -17.45 -43.33 -10.81
N PRO A 117 -18.65 -42.84 -10.43
CA PRO A 117 -18.89 -41.42 -10.14
C PRO A 117 -18.01 -40.95 -8.98
N LEU A 118 -17.04 -40.08 -9.28
CA LEU A 118 -16.08 -39.54 -8.31
C LEU A 118 -16.78 -38.69 -7.24
N ASP A 119 -16.29 -38.83 -6.01
CA ASP A 119 -16.72 -38.04 -4.84
C ASP A 119 -16.68 -36.52 -5.13
N SER A 120 -17.82 -35.84 -5.00
CA SER A 120 -18.00 -34.41 -5.31
C SER A 120 -17.01 -33.45 -4.63
N TRP A 121 -16.46 -33.85 -3.48
CA TRP A 121 -15.47 -33.05 -2.75
C TRP A 121 -14.06 -33.14 -3.34
N LYS A 122 -13.69 -34.26 -4.00
CA LYS A 122 -12.39 -34.40 -4.69
C LYS A 122 -12.34 -33.49 -5.92
N GLU A 123 -13.43 -33.44 -6.68
CA GLU A 123 -13.58 -32.52 -7.81
C GLU A 123 -13.53 -31.05 -7.37
N SER A 124 -14.17 -30.73 -6.23
CA SER A 124 -14.14 -29.37 -5.67
C SER A 124 -12.72 -28.94 -5.23
N ILE A 125 -11.93 -29.87 -4.66
CA ILE A 125 -10.51 -29.64 -4.37
C ILE A 125 -9.72 -29.40 -5.65
N ASP A 126 -9.91 -30.24 -6.67
CA ASP A 126 -9.20 -30.13 -7.95
C ASP A 126 -9.54 -28.82 -8.67
N GLN A 127 -10.81 -28.41 -8.68
CA GLN A 127 -11.25 -27.15 -9.27
C GLN A 127 -10.66 -25.94 -8.53
N LEU A 128 -10.63 -25.96 -7.19
CA LEU A 128 -10.08 -24.84 -6.42
C LEU A 128 -8.56 -24.73 -6.56
N ILE A 129 -7.84 -25.86 -6.53
CA ILE A 129 -6.41 -25.88 -6.82
C ILE A 129 -6.17 -25.35 -8.24
N GLY A 130 -6.90 -25.84 -9.23
CA GLY A 130 -6.80 -25.39 -10.61
C GLY A 130 -7.05 -23.89 -10.77
N ALA A 131 -8.13 -23.37 -10.19
CA ALA A 131 -8.46 -21.94 -10.20
C ALA A 131 -7.37 -21.09 -9.53
N TYR A 132 -6.87 -21.50 -8.37
CA TYR A 132 -5.80 -20.79 -7.66
C TYR A 132 -4.52 -20.71 -8.51
N LEU A 133 -4.13 -21.82 -9.17
CA LEU A 133 -2.96 -21.85 -10.05
C LEU A 133 -3.12 -20.93 -11.27
N ILE A 134 -4.32 -20.88 -11.86
CA ILE A 134 -4.63 -19.99 -13.00
C ILE A 134 -4.60 -18.53 -12.56
N GLU A 135 -5.30 -18.18 -11.47
CA GLU A 135 -5.36 -16.82 -10.92
C GLU A 135 -3.97 -16.26 -10.60
N ASN A 136 -3.12 -17.09 -9.99
CA ASN A 136 -1.80 -16.68 -9.51
C ASN A 136 -0.67 -16.96 -10.52
N ARG A 137 -1.00 -17.47 -11.72
CA ARG A 137 -0.07 -17.80 -12.80
C ARG A 137 1.12 -18.66 -12.33
N VAL A 138 0.85 -19.62 -11.47
CA VAL A 138 1.85 -20.54 -10.90
C VAL A 138 1.53 -21.99 -11.23
N ASN A 139 2.57 -22.82 -11.35
CA ASN A 139 2.41 -24.26 -11.50
C ASN A 139 2.37 -24.93 -10.12
N LEU A 140 1.60 -26.01 -9.98
CA LEU A 140 1.48 -26.83 -8.77
C LEU A 140 2.82 -27.21 -8.12
N GLN A 141 3.87 -27.43 -8.91
CA GLN A 141 5.21 -27.79 -8.42
C GLN A 141 6.08 -26.58 -8.06
N ALA A 142 5.70 -25.38 -8.50
CA ALA A 142 6.43 -24.14 -8.30
C ALA A 142 5.82 -23.25 -7.20
N ILE A 143 4.73 -23.67 -6.56
CA ILE A 143 4.11 -22.90 -5.47
C ILE A 143 5.08 -22.77 -4.29
N ASN A 144 5.40 -21.53 -3.92
CA ASN A 144 6.28 -21.23 -2.80
C ASN A 144 5.55 -21.38 -1.45
N ALA A 145 6.27 -21.20 -0.34
CA ALA A 145 5.68 -21.38 0.99
C ALA A 145 4.51 -20.41 1.29
N LYS A 146 4.57 -19.17 0.82
CA LYS A 146 3.50 -18.17 0.95
C LYS A 146 2.26 -18.59 0.16
N GLN A 147 2.46 -19.01 -1.09
CA GLN A 147 1.39 -19.48 -1.97
C GLN A 147 0.75 -20.78 -1.49
N LYS A 148 1.54 -21.69 -0.90
CA LYS A 148 0.99 -22.85 -0.20
C LYS A 148 0.08 -22.41 0.95
N ARG A 149 0.49 -21.45 1.80
CA ARG A 149 -0.37 -20.94 2.89
C ARG A 149 -1.70 -20.39 2.37
N GLU A 150 -1.66 -19.58 1.31
CA GLU A 150 -2.85 -19.02 0.67
C GLU A 150 -3.76 -20.11 0.08
N LEU A 151 -3.19 -21.07 -0.65
CA LEU A 151 -3.95 -22.19 -1.22
C LEU A 151 -4.61 -23.05 -0.15
N PHE A 152 -3.87 -23.40 0.91
CA PHE A 152 -4.40 -24.16 2.04
C PHE A 152 -5.49 -23.37 2.78
N SER A 153 -5.36 -22.04 2.89
CA SER A 153 -6.41 -21.16 3.43
C SER A 153 -7.67 -21.21 2.58
N LYS A 154 -7.58 -21.06 1.25
CA LYS A 154 -8.74 -21.15 0.34
C LYS A 154 -9.44 -22.51 0.39
N LEU A 155 -8.68 -23.61 0.40
CA LEU A 155 -9.22 -24.97 0.53
C LEU A 155 -9.94 -25.16 1.88
N GLN A 156 -9.37 -24.64 2.96
CA GLN A 156 -9.92 -24.71 4.31
C GLN A 156 -11.18 -23.84 4.50
N LEU A 157 -11.27 -22.69 3.83
CA LEU A 157 -12.45 -21.80 3.84
C LEU A 157 -13.65 -22.44 3.15
N LYS A 158 -13.43 -23.29 2.15
CA LYS A 158 -14.50 -24.01 1.44
C LYS A 158 -14.96 -25.29 2.15
N GLY A 159 -14.52 -25.53 3.38
CA GLY A 159 -14.86 -26.74 4.15
C GLY A 159 -14.23 -28.02 3.57
N LEU A 160 -13.27 -27.91 2.64
CA LEU A 160 -12.80 -29.07 1.87
C LEU A 160 -11.89 -30.00 2.66
N PHE A 161 -11.57 -29.71 3.94
CA PHE A 161 -10.87 -30.61 4.86
C PHE A 161 -11.77 -31.26 5.91
N GLU A 162 -13.10 -31.08 5.85
CA GLU A 162 -14.05 -31.76 6.74
C GLU A 162 -14.21 -33.25 6.39
N PHE A 163 -13.83 -33.65 5.18
CA PHE A 163 -13.88 -35.05 4.74
C PHE A 163 -12.65 -35.82 5.21
N LYS A 164 -12.88 -37.06 5.67
CA LYS A 164 -11.88 -37.95 6.29
C LYS A 164 -10.61 -38.13 5.43
N GLU A 165 -10.75 -38.10 4.10
CA GLU A 165 -9.64 -38.36 3.17
C GLU A 165 -9.04 -37.08 2.56
N SER A 166 -9.58 -35.89 2.82
CA SER A 166 -9.13 -34.65 2.18
C SER A 166 -7.66 -34.34 2.42
N SER A 167 -7.20 -34.50 3.66
CA SER A 167 -5.80 -34.25 4.01
C SER A 167 -4.85 -35.18 3.26
N ALA A 168 -5.28 -36.44 3.04
CA ALA A 168 -4.52 -37.41 2.26
C ALA A 168 -4.51 -37.07 0.78
N TYR A 169 -5.66 -36.65 0.27
CA TYR A 169 -5.86 -36.33 -1.13
C TYR A 169 -5.06 -35.09 -1.54
N VAL A 170 -5.12 -34.02 -0.75
CA VAL A 170 -4.35 -32.78 -0.97
C VAL A 170 -2.85 -33.03 -0.81
N ALA A 171 -2.43 -33.83 0.18
CA ALA A 171 -1.02 -34.24 0.34
C ALA A 171 -0.48 -34.91 -0.94
N SER A 172 -1.26 -35.83 -1.50
CA SER A 172 -0.92 -36.54 -2.74
C SER A 172 -0.83 -35.57 -3.93
N LYS A 173 -1.83 -34.69 -4.10
CA LYS A 173 -1.87 -33.71 -5.20
C LYS A 173 -0.71 -32.74 -5.17
N LEU A 174 -0.39 -32.20 -3.99
CA LEU A 174 0.70 -31.23 -3.82
C LEU A 174 2.07 -31.87 -3.63
N GLN A 175 2.15 -33.21 -3.65
CA GLN A 175 3.37 -33.98 -3.41
C GLN A 175 4.10 -33.57 -2.12
N ILE A 176 3.33 -33.36 -1.05
CA ILE A 176 3.84 -33.01 0.28
C ILE A 176 3.40 -34.06 1.31
N SER A 177 4.06 -34.09 2.46
CA SER A 177 3.67 -35.02 3.52
C SER A 177 2.31 -34.60 4.13
N ARG A 178 1.55 -35.57 4.66
CA ARG A 178 0.33 -35.27 5.46
C ARG A 178 0.66 -34.38 6.67
N ALA A 179 1.84 -34.52 7.27
CA ALA A 179 2.28 -33.64 8.35
C ALA A 179 2.46 -32.19 7.87
N THR A 180 2.97 -32.00 6.65
CA THR A 180 3.07 -30.68 6.01
C THR A 180 1.69 -30.09 5.74
N VAL A 181 0.71 -30.90 5.31
CA VAL A 181 -0.70 -30.48 5.22
C VAL A 181 -1.21 -29.99 6.58
N TYR A 182 -1.04 -30.78 7.65
CA TYR A 182 -1.47 -30.36 8.99
C TYR A 182 -0.75 -29.10 9.49
N ASN A 183 0.53 -28.90 9.15
CA ASN A 183 1.24 -27.66 9.46
C ASN A 183 0.63 -26.48 8.72
N TYR A 184 0.35 -26.60 7.42
CA TYR A 184 -0.33 -25.55 6.67
C TYR A 184 -1.76 -25.33 7.14
N LEU A 185 -2.49 -26.37 7.56
CA LEU A 185 -3.83 -26.23 8.14
C LEU A 185 -3.79 -25.54 9.51
N LYS A 186 -2.74 -25.76 10.30
CA LYS A 186 -2.52 -25.05 11.56
C LYS A 186 -2.22 -23.57 11.30
N THR A 187 -1.37 -23.26 10.32
CA THR A 187 -1.09 -21.87 9.90
C THR A 187 -2.25 -21.22 9.13
N ALA A 188 -3.06 -21.99 8.40
CA ALA A 188 -4.27 -21.53 7.71
C ALA A 188 -5.45 -21.34 8.67
N ALA A 189 -5.48 -22.09 9.78
CA ALA A 189 -6.37 -21.83 10.89
C ALA A 189 -6.05 -20.49 11.57
N ASP A 190 -4.81 -19.99 11.47
CA ASP A 190 -4.45 -18.63 11.92
C ASP A 190 -5.02 -17.54 10.98
N PHE A 191 -5.12 -17.79 9.66
CA PHE A 191 -5.78 -16.86 8.72
C PHE A 191 -7.31 -16.84 8.82
N ARG A 192 -7.91 -17.71 9.64
CA ARG A 192 -9.34 -17.58 9.98
C ARG A 192 -9.57 -16.47 10.96
N ARG A 193 -8.56 -16.06 11.74
CA ARG A 193 -8.73 -15.09 12.81
C ARG A 193 -7.85 -13.89 12.55
N VAL A 194 -8.48 -12.77 12.20
CA VAL A 194 -7.77 -11.50 12.09
C VAL A 194 -7.88 -10.78 13.42
N ARG A 195 -6.73 -10.51 14.04
CA ARG A 195 -6.69 -9.64 15.21
C ARG A 195 -6.92 -8.20 14.78
N ILE A 196 -7.91 -7.59 15.40
CA ILE A 196 -8.27 -6.19 15.21
C ILE A 196 -8.04 -5.43 16.50
N HIS A 197 -7.71 -4.15 16.38
CA HIS A 197 -7.62 -3.23 17.49
C HIS A 197 -8.46 -1.99 17.18
N GLN A 198 -9.13 -1.47 18.20
CA GLN A 198 -9.67 -0.12 18.16
C GLN A 198 -8.82 0.76 19.07
N VAL A 199 -8.40 1.90 18.52
CA VAL A 199 -7.50 2.85 19.17
C VAL A 199 -8.09 4.24 19.02
N ASP A 200 -8.14 5.02 20.09
CA ASP A 200 -8.46 6.44 20.02
C ASP A 200 -7.16 7.22 19.80
N ALA A 201 -6.98 7.80 18.61
CA ALA A 201 -5.80 8.57 18.24
C ALA A 201 -5.95 10.06 18.56
N PHE A 202 -4.82 10.76 18.67
CA PHE A 202 -4.75 12.19 19.00
C PHE A 202 -5.26 12.53 20.41
N THR A 203 -5.22 11.56 21.31
CA THR A 203 -5.66 11.72 22.70
C THR A 203 -4.88 10.80 23.64
N SER A 204 -4.88 11.15 24.92
CA SER A 204 -4.38 10.33 26.03
C SER A 204 -5.50 9.73 26.88
N GLU A 205 -6.77 9.99 26.52
CA GLU A 205 -7.94 9.48 27.23
C GLU A 205 -8.81 8.62 26.32
N LYS A 206 -9.34 7.50 26.86
CA LYS A 206 -10.31 6.68 26.12
C LYS A 206 -11.56 7.50 25.83
N PHE A 207 -12.15 7.23 24.67
CA PHE A 207 -13.32 7.90 24.12
C PHE A 207 -13.09 9.34 23.68
N GLY A 208 -11.86 9.87 23.80
CA GLY A 208 -11.43 11.11 23.18
C GLY A 208 -10.93 10.91 21.74
N GLY A 209 -10.47 12.00 21.12
CA GLY A 209 -9.80 11.97 19.82
C GLY A 209 -10.56 11.25 18.69
N ASN A 210 -9.84 10.73 17.70
CA ASN A 210 -10.41 10.08 16.52
C ASN A 210 -10.24 8.55 16.58
N PRO A 211 -11.33 7.75 16.59
CA PRO A 211 -11.24 6.31 16.68
C PRO A 211 -10.74 5.68 15.37
N ALA A 212 -9.73 4.83 15.46
CA ALA A 212 -9.11 4.13 14.34
C ALA A 212 -9.21 2.61 14.49
N GLY A 213 -9.48 1.94 13.37
CA GLY A 213 -9.29 0.49 13.26
C GLY A 213 -7.84 0.16 12.91
N VAL A 214 -7.24 -0.86 13.53
CA VAL A 214 -5.88 -1.30 13.23
C VAL A 214 -5.80 -2.81 13.11
N VAL A 215 -5.19 -3.29 12.03
CA VAL A 215 -4.89 -4.70 11.76
C VAL A 215 -3.38 -4.84 11.53
N LEU A 216 -2.66 -5.32 12.54
CA LEU A 216 -1.19 -5.41 12.52
C LEU A 216 -0.64 -6.54 11.63
N ASP A 217 -1.40 -7.62 11.52
CA ASP A 217 -1.03 -8.85 10.81
C ASP A 217 -1.89 -8.99 9.54
N ALA A 218 -1.80 -8.02 8.63
CA ALA A 218 -2.58 -7.99 7.41
C ALA A 218 -1.90 -8.72 6.24
N ASP A 219 -0.80 -9.44 6.48
CA ASP A 219 -0.14 -10.23 5.46
C ASP A 219 -1.06 -11.34 4.95
N GLY A 220 -1.22 -11.44 3.62
CA GLY A 220 -2.08 -12.45 3.00
C GLY A 220 -3.58 -12.11 2.96
N LEU A 221 -4.02 -10.97 3.53
CA LEU A 221 -5.37 -10.46 3.27
C LEU A 221 -5.43 -9.87 1.86
N ASP A 222 -6.49 -10.20 1.11
CA ASP A 222 -6.78 -9.55 -0.16
C ASP A 222 -7.58 -8.25 0.03
N ASP A 223 -7.62 -7.42 -1.01
CA ASP A 223 -8.36 -6.15 -0.99
C ASP A 223 -9.84 -6.33 -0.63
N SER A 224 -10.45 -7.42 -1.10
CA SER A 224 -11.86 -7.73 -0.78
C SER A 224 -12.06 -7.94 0.71
N THR A 225 -11.13 -8.63 1.37
CA THR A 225 -11.17 -8.94 2.79
C THR A 225 -10.88 -7.69 3.61
N MET A 226 -9.86 -6.89 3.25
CA MET A 226 -9.58 -5.61 3.92
C MET A 226 -10.79 -4.68 3.88
N ARG A 227 -11.44 -4.54 2.72
CA ARG A 227 -12.67 -3.74 2.56
C ARG A 227 -13.83 -4.25 3.43
N LYS A 228 -14.02 -5.58 3.50
CA LYS A 228 -15.06 -6.18 4.35
C LYS A 228 -14.79 -5.91 5.83
N ILE A 229 -13.55 -6.03 6.27
CA ILE A 229 -13.16 -5.74 7.66
C ILE A 229 -13.38 -4.26 7.96
N ALA A 230 -12.89 -3.34 7.14
CA ALA A 230 -13.10 -1.90 7.34
C ALA A 230 -14.59 -1.53 7.43
N ARG A 231 -15.43 -2.14 6.57
CA ARG A 231 -16.88 -1.98 6.61
C ARG A 231 -17.52 -2.55 7.88
N GLU A 232 -17.04 -3.70 8.36
CA GLU A 232 -17.55 -4.33 9.59
C GLU A 232 -17.20 -3.50 10.83
N LEU A 233 -15.99 -2.93 10.88
CA LEU A 233 -15.56 -2.04 11.96
C LEU A 233 -16.33 -0.72 11.94
N ASN A 234 -16.72 -0.24 10.76
CA ASN A 234 -17.50 0.98 10.57
C ASN A 234 -16.95 2.21 11.33
N LEU A 235 -15.62 2.29 11.40
CA LEU A 235 -14.85 3.47 11.84
C LEU A 235 -14.49 4.30 10.61
N SER A 236 -14.12 5.57 10.77
CA SER A 236 -13.80 6.44 9.61
C SER A 236 -12.79 5.78 8.68
N GLU A 237 -11.73 5.19 9.25
CA GLU A 237 -10.73 4.41 8.53
C GLU A 237 -10.18 3.24 9.36
N THR A 238 -9.66 2.23 8.66
CA THR A 238 -8.90 1.12 9.22
C THR A 238 -7.54 1.01 8.55
N ALA A 239 -6.47 1.00 9.35
CA ALA A 239 -5.10 0.73 8.90
C ALA A 239 -4.79 -0.77 8.87
N PHE A 240 -4.21 -1.23 7.78
CA PHE A 240 -3.73 -2.59 7.58
C PHE A 240 -2.22 -2.57 7.39
N ILE A 241 -1.51 -3.34 8.20
CA ILE A 241 -0.04 -3.37 8.24
C ILE A 241 0.45 -4.69 7.65
N SER A 242 1.37 -4.63 6.70
CA SER A 242 2.01 -5.80 6.09
C SER A 242 3.51 -5.56 5.85
N PRO A 243 4.30 -6.62 5.62
CA PRO A 243 5.70 -6.45 5.22
C PRO A 243 5.85 -5.63 3.92
N SER A 244 6.94 -4.89 3.79
CA SER A 244 7.27 -4.06 2.62
C SER A 244 8.63 -4.43 2.03
N GLU A 245 8.81 -4.21 0.72
CA GLU A 245 10.10 -4.34 0.02
C GLU A 245 10.87 -3.01 -0.08
N ILE A 246 10.19 -1.87 0.13
CA ILE A 246 10.72 -0.51 -0.08
C ILE A 246 10.72 0.36 1.19
N GLY A 247 10.34 -0.22 2.33
CA GLY A 247 10.31 0.42 3.64
C GLY A 247 10.30 -0.63 4.76
N ALA A 248 10.30 -0.20 6.02
CA ALA A 248 10.28 -1.09 7.19
C ALA A 248 9.03 -1.99 7.20
N PHE A 249 7.89 -1.41 6.86
CA PHE A 249 6.61 -2.08 6.63
C PHE A 249 5.72 -1.20 5.74
N GLN A 250 4.58 -1.75 5.32
CA GLN A 250 3.58 -1.07 4.52
C GLN A 250 2.33 -0.81 5.36
N MET A 251 1.75 0.37 5.20
CA MET A 251 0.41 0.70 5.71
C MET A 251 -0.54 0.97 4.55
N ARG A 252 -1.74 0.39 4.61
CA ARG A 252 -2.87 0.68 3.71
C ARG A 252 -4.06 1.12 4.53
N TYR A 253 -4.90 1.99 3.98
CA TYR A 253 -6.02 2.61 4.70
C TYR A 253 -7.31 2.42 3.93
N PHE A 254 -8.34 1.88 4.59
CA PHE A 254 -9.65 1.67 3.98
C PHE A 254 -10.75 2.34 4.77
N THR A 255 -11.66 3.00 4.06
CA THR A 255 -12.91 3.53 4.60
C THR A 255 -13.98 2.43 4.69
N PRO A 256 -15.08 2.63 5.45
CA PRO A 256 -16.21 1.70 5.50
C PRO A 256 -16.90 1.47 4.15
N THR A 257 -16.83 2.47 3.26
CA THR A 257 -17.38 2.37 1.91
C THR A 257 -16.52 1.50 0.98
N GLY A 258 -15.34 1.06 1.45
CA GLY A 258 -14.43 0.17 0.75
C GLY A 258 -13.45 0.89 -0.16
N HIS A 259 -13.37 2.21 -0.08
CA HIS A 259 -12.35 2.98 -0.80
C HIS A 259 -11.02 2.90 -0.05
N GLU A 260 -9.96 2.63 -0.81
CA GLU A 260 -8.60 2.78 -0.29
C GLU A 260 -8.20 4.26 -0.44
N ILE A 261 -7.66 4.85 0.62
CA ILE A 261 -7.20 6.24 0.59
C ILE A 261 -5.68 6.32 0.70
N ALA A 262 -5.13 7.40 0.15
CA ALA A 262 -3.69 7.52 -0.03
C ALA A 262 -2.93 7.65 1.30
N PHE A 263 -3.54 8.30 2.28
CA PHE A 263 -2.99 8.52 3.61
C PHE A 263 -4.10 8.81 4.62
N CYS A 264 -3.91 8.42 5.89
CA CYS A 264 -4.83 8.72 6.99
C CYS A 264 -4.06 9.00 8.28
N GLY A 265 -4.13 10.22 8.82
CA GLY A 265 -3.37 10.63 10.00
C GLY A 265 -3.70 9.83 11.26
N HIS A 266 -4.97 9.78 11.69
CA HIS A 266 -5.35 9.10 12.94
C HIS A 266 -5.09 7.58 12.87
N SER A 267 -5.35 6.96 11.72
CA SER A 267 -5.10 5.53 11.54
C SER A 267 -3.60 5.21 11.51
N THR A 268 -2.76 6.11 10.99
CA THR A 268 -1.30 6.03 11.10
C THR A 268 -0.86 6.08 12.57
N VAL A 269 -1.37 7.06 13.33
CA VAL A 269 -1.08 7.22 14.76
C VAL A 269 -1.50 5.97 15.55
N GLY A 270 -2.71 5.45 15.31
CA GLY A 270 -3.19 4.24 15.95
C GLY A 270 -2.33 3.01 15.61
N ALA A 271 -1.92 2.87 14.35
CA ALA A 271 -1.05 1.79 13.89
C ALA A 271 0.34 1.84 14.53
N LEU A 272 1.02 3.00 14.51
CA LEU A 272 2.32 3.19 15.14
C LEU A 272 2.25 2.94 16.65
N TYR A 273 1.19 3.42 17.31
CA TYR A 273 0.98 3.17 18.73
C TYR A 273 0.86 1.67 19.04
N MET A 274 0.09 0.93 18.25
CA MET A 274 -0.07 -0.51 18.44
C MET A 274 1.19 -1.31 18.11
N ILE A 275 1.94 -0.90 17.09
CA ILE A 275 3.27 -1.44 16.76
C ILE A 275 4.20 -1.31 17.97
N ALA A 276 4.26 -0.13 18.58
CA ALA A 276 5.07 0.14 19.77
C ALA A 276 4.57 -0.67 20.98
N LYS A 277 3.26 -0.65 21.24
CA LYS A 277 2.61 -1.34 22.37
C LYS A 277 2.84 -2.86 22.33
N GLU A 278 2.79 -3.47 21.16
CA GLU A 278 3.04 -4.90 20.96
C GLU A 278 4.51 -5.25 20.72
N ARG A 279 5.44 -4.27 20.83
CA ARG A 279 6.89 -4.44 20.59
C ARG A 279 7.19 -5.11 19.25
N ARG A 280 6.42 -4.76 18.22
CA ARG A 280 6.62 -5.25 16.85
C ARG A 280 7.90 -4.62 16.27
N TYR A 281 8.47 -5.26 15.26
CA TYR A 281 9.67 -4.79 14.56
C TYR A 281 10.89 -4.53 15.47
N GLY A 282 10.97 -5.23 16.62
CA GLY A 282 12.09 -5.12 17.55
C GLY A 282 12.12 -3.82 18.36
N ILE A 283 10.98 -3.13 18.48
CA ILE A 283 10.86 -1.93 19.31
C ILE A 283 10.98 -2.32 20.79
N GLU A 284 11.95 -1.68 21.45
CA GLU A 284 12.14 -1.67 22.90
C GLU A 284 12.05 -0.22 23.40
N THR A 285 12.39 0.05 24.66
CA THR A 285 12.46 1.43 25.17
C THR A 285 13.49 2.23 24.37
N GLY A 286 13.09 3.35 23.77
CA GLY A 286 13.93 4.17 22.90
C GLY A 286 13.15 4.97 21.85
N HIS A 287 13.89 5.57 20.92
CA HIS A 287 13.36 6.33 19.78
C HIS A 287 13.73 5.63 18.47
N TYR A 288 12.72 5.44 17.62
CA TYR A 288 12.82 4.71 16.37
C TYR A 288 12.24 5.55 15.24
N VAL A 289 12.91 5.54 14.10
CA VAL A 289 12.50 6.21 12.86
C VAL A 289 12.36 5.15 11.78
N PHE A 290 11.22 5.13 11.10
CA PHE A 290 10.86 4.17 10.08
C PHE A 290 10.54 4.88 8.77
N ASP A 291 11.10 4.37 7.67
CA ASP A 291 10.60 4.65 6.33
C ASP A 291 9.43 3.68 6.06
N VAL A 292 8.20 4.21 6.00
CA VAL A 292 6.97 3.40 5.90
C VAL A 292 6.37 3.56 4.51
N ALA A 293 6.13 2.44 3.84
CA ALA A 293 5.48 2.44 2.53
C ALA A 293 3.98 2.70 2.68
N THR A 294 3.46 3.69 1.97
CA THR A 294 2.03 4.03 1.92
C THR A 294 1.59 4.22 0.47
N PRO A 295 0.28 4.28 0.16
CA PRO A 295 -0.14 4.53 -1.21
C PRO A 295 0.22 5.93 -1.74
N CYS A 296 0.53 6.91 -0.87
CA CYS A 296 1.07 8.22 -1.30
C CYS A 296 2.60 8.28 -1.41
N GLY A 297 3.30 7.16 -1.19
CA GLY A 297 4.75 7.07 -1.23
C GLY A 297 5.34 6.59 0.10
N VAL A 298 6.67 6.69 0.23
CA VAL A 298 7.35 6.38 1.48
C VAL A 298 7.36 7.62 2.36
N LEU A 299 6.86 7.50 3.59
CA LEU A 299 6.83 8.57 4.58
C LEU A 299 7.66 8.19 5.79
N GLN A 300 8.33 9.17 6.38
CA GLN A 300 9.04 8.96 7.64
C GLN A 300 8.06 9.01 8.81
N MET A 301 8.15 8.00 9.67
CA MET A 301 7.31 7.85 10.86
C MET A 301 8.18 7.51 12.07
N GLU A 302 7.78 7.96 13.24
CA GLU A 302 8.55 7.79 14.46
C GLU A 302 7.73 7.20 15.58
N VAL A 303 8.42 6.42 16.41
CA VAL A 303 7.93 5.90 17.67
C VAL A 303 8.94 6.25 18.75
N GLN A 304 8.49 6.90 19.80
CA GLN A 304 9.21 7.03 21.05
C GLN A 304 8.46 6.21 22.11
N LEU A 305 9.12 5.19 22.63
CA LEU A 305 8.62 4.33 23.69
C LEU A 305 9.47 4.56 24.94
N ASP A 306 8.85 5.11 25.98
CA ASP A 306 9.39 5.19 27.33
C ASP A 306 8.66 4.16 28.23
N ASP A 307 9.16 3.89 29.45
CA ASP A 307 8.61 2.84 30.34
C ASP A 307 7.10 2.98 30.63
N LYS A 308 6.51 4.16 30.42
CA LYS A 308 5.11 4.47 30.73
C LYS A 308 4.34 5.16 29.59
N GLU A 309 5.01 5.55 28.51
CA GLU A 309 4.43 6.44 27.52
C GLU A 309 4.85 6.05 26.10
N ILE A 310 3.91 6.13 25.17
CA ILE A 310 4.15 5.96 23.74
C ILE A 310 3.78 7.27 23.06
N LYS A 311 4.76 7.89 22.42
CA LYS A 311 4.56 9.01 21.52
C LYS A 311 4.88 8.56 20.11
N VAL A 312 4.10 9.04 19.15
CA VAL A 312 4.32 8.72 17.74
C VAL A 312 4.36 10.01 16.94
N ALA A 313 5.08 9.98 15.83
CA ALA A 313 5.07 11.09 14.90
C ALA A 313 5.02 10.61 13.46
N TYR A 314 4.52 11.47 12.57
CA TYR A 314 4.55 11.24 11.13
C TYR A 314 4.82 12.54 10.40
N GLU A 315 5.54 12.46 9.28
CA GLU A 315 5.60 13.55 8.30
C GLU A 315 4.30 13.61 7.51
N THR A 316 3.77 14.81 7.32
CA THR A 316 2.59 14.98 6.46
C THR A 316 2.96 14.74 5.00
N PRO A 317 2.00 14.38 4.14
CA PRO A 317 2.19 14.45 2.70
C PRO A 317 2.66 15.85 2.25
N ILE A 318 3.12 15.93 1.00
CA ILE A 318 3.56 17.20 0.39
C ILE A 318 2.46 18.25 0.58
N ILE A 319 2.85 19.44 1.05
CA ILE A 319 1.92 20.55 1.28
C ILE A 319 1.99 21.52 0.10
N LYS A 320 0.86 21.76 -0.56
CA LYS A 320 0.71 22.74 -1.65
C LYS A 320 -0.40 23.72 -1.32
N LEU A 321 -0.04 24.77 -0.59
CA LEU A 321 -0.98 25.80 -0.17
C LEU A 321 -1.13 26.89 -1.25
N GLU A 322 -2.35 27.24 -1.58
CA GLU A 322 -2.72 28.31 -2.50
C GLU A 322 -3.87 29.15 -1.95
N GLU A 323 -3.91 30.42 -2.34
CA GLU A 323 -5.06 31.28 -2.08
C GLU A 323 -6.16 30.96 -3.08
N THR A 324 -7.41 30.88 -2.59
CA THR A 324 -8.55 30.54 -3.43
C THR A 324 -9.21 31.77 -4.03
N SER A 325 -10.02 31.55 -5.07
CA SER A 325 -10.94 32.58 -5.55
C SER A 325 -12.26 32.64 -4.77
N PHE A 326 -12.46 31.79 -3.76
CA PHE A 326 -13.70 31.76 -2.98
C PHE A 326 -13.76 32.97 -2.07
N SER A 327 -14.86 33.70 -2.15
CA SER A 327 -15.19 34.73 -1.18
C SER A 327 -15.64 34.13 0.16
N HIS A 328 -15.50 34.90 1.24
CA HIS A 328 -16.03 34.51 2.55
C HIS A 328 -17.55 34.30 2.51
N GLU A 329 -18.28 35.10 1.72
CA GLU A 329 -19.72 34.95 1.50
C GLU A 329 -20.08 33.61 0.86
N GLU A 330 -19.32 33.16 -0.16
CA GLU A 330 -19.55 31.86 -0.81
C GLU A 330 -19.34 30.70 0.17
N VAL A 331 -18.26 30.73 0.95
CA VAL A 331 -17.97 29.70 1.96
C VAL A 331 -18.99 29.72 3.08
N ALA A 332 -19.40 30.90 3.55
CA ALA A 332 -20.43 31.05 4.58
C ALA A 332 -21.77 30.45 4.12
N LYS A 333 -22.19 30.75 2.88
CA LYS A 333 -23.40 30.15 2.27
C LYS A 333 -23.27 28.64 2.09
N ALA A 334 -22.11 28.15 1.70
CA ALA A 334 -21.87 26.72 1.52
C ALA A 334 -21.97 25.94 2.84
N ALA A 335 -21.53 26.55 3.94
CA ALA A 335 -21.58 25.96 5.28
C ALA A 335 -22.87 26.30 6.04
N ASP A 336 -23.74 27.16 5.52
CA ASP A 336 -24.92 27.71 6.20
C ASP A 336 -24.61 28.40 7.54
N ILE A 337 -23.56 29.23 7.54
CA ILE A 337 -23.17 30.02 8.70
C ILE A 337 -23.27 31.52 8.41
N GLU A 338 -23.36 32.32 9.47
CA GLU A 338 -23.26 33.77 9.29
C GLU A 338 -21.84 34.14 8.85
N GLU A 339 -21.71 34.88 7.74
CA GLU A 339 -20.44 35.42 7.26
C GLU A 339 -19.72 36.25 8.35
N SER A 340 -20.50 36.86 9.24
CA SER A 340 -20.02 37.63 10.39
C SER A 340 -19.12 36.81 11.35
N MET A 341 -19.19 35.47 11.33
CA MET A 341 -18.35 34.58 12.12
C MET A 341 -16.92 34.44 11.56
N ILE A 342 -16.76 34.62 10.25
CA ILE A 342 -15.49 34.50 9.54
C ILE A 342 -14.63 35.74 9.79
N ASP A 343 -13.34 35.56 10.05
CA ASP A 343 -12.38 36.66 10.11
C ASP A 343 -11.92 37.04 8.70
N ALA A 344 -12.59 38.04 8.12
CA ALA A 344 -12.31 38.54 6.77
C ALA A 344 -10.92 39.19 6.62
N SER A 345 -10.13 39.33 7.70
CA SER A 345 -8.74 39.79 7.64
C SER A 345 -7.80 38.76 7.01
N PHE A 346 -8.23 37.49 6.92
CA PHE A 346 -7.48 36.40 6.34
C PHE A 346 -8.22 35.82 5.13
N PRO A 347 -7.52 35.54 4.01
CA PRO A 347 -8.14 34.92 2.85
C PRO A 347 -8.53 33.46 3.14
N VAL A 348 -9.43 32.92 2.31
CA VAL A 348 -9.71 31.48 2.28
C VAL A 348 -8.59 30.79 1.52
N MET A 349 -7.95 29.81 2.15
CA MET A 349 -6.84 29.06 1.55
C MET A 349 -7.26 27.65 1.17
N TYR A 350 -6.58 27.06 0.19
CA TYR A 350 -6.76 25.68 -0.24
C TYR A 350 -5.43 24.95 -0.26
N GLU A 351 -5.40 23.72 0.25
CA GLU A 351 -4.27 22.82 0.13
C GLU A 351 -4.56 21.78 -0.94
N ALA A 352 -3.84 21.85 -2.06
CA ALA A 352 -4.17 21.12 -3.29
C ALA A 352 -3.85 19.61 -3.26
N THR A 353 -3.08 19.13 -2.28
CA THR A 353 -2.70 17.71 -2.19
C THR A 353 -3.83 16.88 -1.60
N ASN A 354 -4.38 17.31 -0.46
CA ASN A 354 -5.52 16.69 0.20
C ASN A 354 -6.85 17.31 -0.24
N LYS A 355 -6.82 18.48 -0.90
CA LYS A 355 -7.97 19.26 -1.36
C LYS A 355 -8.80 19.84 -0.22
N ASP A 356 -8.11 20.40 0.77
CA ASP A 356 -8.72 20.92 1.99
C ASP A 356 -8.82 22.45 1.95
N LEU A 357 -9.97 23.02 2.33
CA LEU A 357 -10.16 24.46 2.51
C LEU A 357 -9.89 24.87 3.96
N PHE A 358 -9.29 26.05 4.15
CA PHE A 358 -8.98 26.62 5.45
C PHE A 358 -9.62 27.99 5.61
N VAL A 359 -10.38 28.15 6.69
CA VAL A 359 -11.18 29.35 6.96
C VAL A 359 -10.95 29.79 8.40
N VAL A 360 -10.50 31.03 8.58
CA VAL A 360 -10.29 31.60 9.92
C VAL A 360 -11.62 32.09 10.49
N ILE A 361 -11.95 31.64 11.70
CA ILE A 361 -13.11 32.06 12.48
C ILE A 361 -12.66 32.99 13.61
N LYS A 362 -13.43 34.07 13.82
CA LYS A 362 -13.05 35.17 14.72
C LYS A 362 -12.77 34.78 16.17
N SER A 363 -13.43 33.73 16.65
CA SER A 363 -13.30 33.30 18.05
C SER A 363 -13.74 31.86 18.25
N LEU A 364 -13.31 31.28 19.37
CA LEU A 364 -13.78 29.98 19.85
C LEU A 364 -15.29 29.97 20.08
N GLU A 365 -15.86 31.08 20.56
CA GLU A 365 -17.31 31.22 20.77
C GLU A 365 -18.09 31.23 19.45
N ALA A 366 -17.56 31.86 18.40
CA ALA A 366 -18.14 31.78 17.06
C ALA A 366 -18.04 30.35 16.51
N LEU A 367 -16.86 29.72 16.62
CA LEU A 367 -16.64 28.35 16.17
C LEU A 367 -17.56 27.33 16.88
N LYS A 368 -17.86 27.55 18.16
CA LYS A 368 -18.81 26.77 18.96
C LYS A 368 -20.25 26.91 18.48
N LYS A 369 -20.66 28.12 18.05
CA LYS A 369 -22.02 28.42 17.57
C LYS A 369 -22.30 27.97 16.15
N MET A 370 -21.26 27.63 15.39
CA MET A 370 -21.43 27.16 14.01
C MET A 370 -22.25 25.86 13.98
N GLU A 371 -23.35 25.89 13.25
CA GLU A 371 -24.16 24.73 12.91
C GLU A 371 -24.11 24.55 11.40
N CYS A 372 -23.21 23.70 10.90
CA CYS A 372 -23.02 23.57 9.46
C CYS A 372 -24.07 22.67 8.81
N ASP A 373 -24.66 23.12 7.69
CA ASP A 373 -25.54 22.25 6.89
C ASP A 373 -24.69 21.28 6.04
N ALA A 374 -24.68 20.01 6.46
CA ALA A 374 -23.91 18.97 5.79
C ALA A 374 -24.31 18.77 4.32
N LYS A 375 -25.56 19.02 3.92
CA LYS A 375 -26.01 18.84 2.53
C LYS A 375 -25.52 19.97 1.64
N LEU A 376 -25.60 21.22 2.09
CA LEU A 376 -25.08 22.38 1.36
C LEU A 376 -23.56 22.26 1.21
N LEU A 377 -22.87 21.89 2.29
CA LEU A 377 -21.42 21.71 2.25
C LEU A 377 -21.03 20.54 1.35
N THR A 378 -21.82 19.45 1.30
CA THR A 378 -21.63 18.36 0.33
C THR A 378 -21.78 18.83 -1.11
N GLN A 379 -22.79 19.67 -1.40
CA GLN A 379 -23.02 20.18 -2.76
C GLN A 379 -21.87 21.07 -3.21
N PHE A 380 -21.44 22.00 -2.36
CA PHE A 380 -20.28 22.84 -2.59
C PHE A 380 -19.01 22.01 -2.82
N SER A 381 -18.76 21.04 -1.93
CA SER A 381 -17.59 20.17 -1.99
C SER A 381 -17.54 19.34 -3.28
N LYS A 382 -18.69 18.83 -3.76
CA LYS A 382 -18.78 18.11 -5.05
C LYS A 382 -18.55 19.01 -6.25
N LEU A 383 -19.04 20.24 -6.19
CA LEU A 383 -18.90 21.20 -7.28
C LEU A 383 -17.45 21.66 -7.44
N HIS A 384 -16.73 21.78 -6.33
CA HIS A 384 -15.39 22.37 -6.28
C HIS A 384 -14.27 21.38 -5.99
N ASP A 385 -14.57 20.07 -5.92
CA ASP A 385 -13.59 19.01 -5.62
C ASP A 385 -12.80 19.31 -4.34
N CYS A 386 -13.53 19.72 -3.29
CA CYS A 386 -13.00 19.99 -1.96
C CYS A 386 -13.31 18.81 -1.04
N VAL A 387 -12.29 18.17 -0.46
CA VAL A 387 -12.47 16.98 0.39
C VAL A 387 -12.92 17.35 1.78
N ALA A 388 -12.23 18.30 2.43
CA ALA A 388 -12.61 18.80 3.74
C ALA A 388 -12.59 20.33 3.81
N VAL A 389 -13.41 20.89 4.72
CA VAL A 389 -13.39 22.30 5.08
C VAL A 389 -13.02 22.41 6.56
N CYS A 390 -11.88 23.03 6.83
CA CYS A 390 -11.31 23.26 8.15
C CYS A 390 -11.59 24.70 8.59
N PHE A 391 -12.47 24.85 9.57
CA PHE A 391 -12.71 26.11 10.25
C PHE A 391 -11.86 26.16 11.51
N PHE A 392 -11.01 27.17 11.66
CA PHE A 392 -10.11 27.26 12.81
C PHE A 392 -9.99 28.68 13.37
N THR A 393 -9.55 28.79 14.61
CA THR A 393 -9.38 30.07 15.30
C THR A 393 -8.10 30.06 16.14
N PRO A 394 -7.37 31.18 16.29
CA PRO A 394 -6.20 31.30 17.17
C PRO A 394 -6.61 31.44 18.65
N GLN A 395 -7.59 30.64 19.06
CA GLN A 395 -8.10 30.53 20.43
C GLN A 395 -8.31 29.05 20.73
N ALA A 396 -8.14 28.65 21.98
CA ALA A 396 -8.28 27.26 22.41
C ALA A 396 -8.99 27.18 23.78
N PHE A 397 -9.55 26.01 24.09
CA PHE A 397 -10.06 25.66 25.41
C PHE A 397 -8.92 25.46 26.40
N LEU A 398 -7.90 24.71 26.00
CA LEU A 398 -6.74 24.44 26.84
C LEU A 398 -5.78 25.63 26.75
N GLN A 399 -5.36 26.13 27.92
CA GLN A 399 -4.56 27.36 28.03
C GLN A 399 -3.22 27.29 27.29
N ASP A 400 -2.63 26.10 27.20
CA ASP A 400 -1.33 25.88 26.53
C ASP A 400 -1.48 25.60 25.02
N ASN A 401 -2.72 25.50 24.52
CA ASN A 401 -3.00 25.28 23.12
C ASN A 401 -3.15 26.60 22.34
N HIS A 402 -2.74 26.59 21.08
CA HIS A 402 -2.65 27.79 20.26
C HIS A 402 -3.88 27.97 19.37
N PHE A 403 -4.43 26.87 18.86
CA PHE A 403 -5.52 26.88 17.89
C PHE A 403 -6.59 25.84 18.25
N HIS A 404 -7.83 26.15 17.89
CA HIS A 404 -8.93 25.21 17.86
C HIS A 404 -9.47 25.10 16.44
N MET A 405 -9.76 23.87 15.99
CA MET A 405 -10.34 23.63 14.68
C MET A 405 -11.59 22.75 14.75
N ARG A 406 -12.42 22.84 13.71
CA ARG A 406 -13.48 21.90 13.36
C ARG A 406 -13.35 21.58 11.89
N CYS A 407 -13.45 20.31 11.53
CA CYS A 407 -13.30 19.87 10.15
C CYS A 407 -14.52 19.06 9.70
N PHE A 408 -15.00 19.41 8.51
CA PHE A 408 -16.16 18.79 7.88
C PHE A 408 -15.69 18.17 6.57
N ALA A 409 -15.89 16.86 6.38
CA ALA A 409 -15.37 16.13 5.21
C ALA A 409 -16.50 15.41 4.45
N PRO A 410 -17.46 16.15 3.89
CA PRO A 410 -18.69 15.56 3.35
C PRO A 410 -18.47 14.68 2.10
N LEU A 411 -17.40 14.88 1.31
CA LEU A 411 -17.14 14.03 0.13
C LEU A 411 -16.84 12.58 0.50
N VAL A 412 -16.27 12.37 1.68
CA VAL A 412 -15.99 11.02 2.22
C VAL A 412 -17.09 10.54 3.16
N GLY A 413 -18.21 11.27 3.24
CA GLY A 413 -19.39 10.89 4.02
C GLY A 413 -19.27 11.19 5.50
N ILE A 414 -18.33 12.06 5.92
CA ILE A 414 -18.12 12.46 7.31
C ILE A 414 -18.68 13.88 7.49
N PRO A 415 -19.83 14.03 8.18
CA PRO A 415 -20.41 15.35 8.42
C PRO A 415 -19.45 16.26 9.19
N GLU A 416 -18.97 15.81 10.35
CA GLU A 416 -17.91 16.45 11.13
C GLU A 416 -16.99 15.36 11.67
N ASP A 417 -15.68 15.56 11.56
CA ASP A 417 -14.67 14.59 11.99
C ASP A 417 -14.17 14.94 13.41
N PRO A 418 -14.04 13.98 14.35
CA PRO A 418 -13.61 14.27 15.72
C PRO A 418 -12.22 14.88 15.82
N PHE A 419 -11.29 14.44 14.97
CA PHE A 419 -9.94 15.03 14.89
C PHE A 419 -9.27 14.70 13.54
N THR A 420 -8.93 15.71 12.76
CA THR A 420 -8.56 15.52 11.35
C THR A 420 -7.06 15.67 11.13
N GLY A 421 -6.34 14.56 11.16
CA GLY A 421 -4.87 14.57 11.00
C GLY A 421 -4.37 14.95 9.61
N SER A 422 -5.19 14.83 8.56
CA SER A 422 -4.82 15.16 7.18
C SER A 422 -4.70 16.66 6.94
N VAL A 423 -5.50 17.48 7.62
CA VAL A 423 -5.50 18.94 7.42
C VAL A 423 -4.31 19.64 8.10
N LEU A 424 -3.61 18.96 9.03
CA LEU A 424 -2.59 19.57 9.89
C LEU A 424 -1.42 20.17 9.11
N GLY A 425 -1.03 19.57 7.97
CA GLY A 425 0.02 20.12 7.11
C GLY A 425 -0.40 21.44 6.46
N GLY A 426 -1.60 21.48 5.87
CA GLY A 426 -2.17 22.70 5.31
C GLY A 426 -2.44 23.77 6.37
N LEU A 427 -2.87 23.36 7.57
CA LEU A 427 -3.07 24.25 8.71
C LEU A 427 -1.75 24.90 9.14
N ALA A 428 -0.67 24.12 9.26
CA ALA A 428 0.64 24.65 9.60
C ALA A 428 1.12 25.69 8.57
N ALA A 429 0.91 25.42 7.29
CA ALA A 429 1.22 26.36 6.21
C ALA A 429 0.38 27.64 6.28
N CYS A 430 -0.92 27.54 6.62
CA CYS A 430 -1.78 28.70 6.84
C CYS A 430 -1.29 29.54 8.03
N ILE A 431 -0.97 28.88 9.15
CA ILE A 431 -0.51 29.53 10.39
C ILE A 431 0.77 30.34 10.16
N ASP A 432 1.74 29.76 9.45
CA ASP A 432 2.98 30.47 9.07
C ASP A 432 2.68 31.63 8.13
N THR A 433 1.89 31.38 7.07
CA THR A 433 1.55 32.39 6.06
C THR A 433 0.82 33.60 6.65
N PHE A 434 -0.07 33.37 7.62
CA PHE A 434 -0.85 34.41 8.29
C PHE A 434 -0.10 35.09 9.45
N GLY A 435 1.06 34.56 9.85
CA GLY A 435 1.88 35.14 10.91
C GLY A 435 1.23 35.07 12.30
N PHE A 436 0.47 34.00 12.58
CA PHE A 436 -0.14 33.80 13.90
C PHE A 436 0.88 33.51 15.00
N LEU A 437 2.06 32.99 14.64
CA LEU A 437 3.14 32.68 15.57
C LEU A 437 4.31 33.65 15.39
N SER A 438 5.12 33.80 16.44
CA SER A 438 6.37 34.56 16.34
C SER A 438 7.33 33.89 15.35
N LYS A 439 8.19 34.67 14.68
CA LYS A 439 9.14 34.17 13.66
C LYS A 439 10.13 33.11 14.15
N GLU A 440 10.34 33.03 15.46
CA GLU A 440 11.25 32.06 16.08
C GLU A 440 10.55 30.74 16.44
N MET A 441 9.21 30.73 16.40
CA MET A 441 8.39 29.59 16.80
C MET A 441 8.03 28.74 15.59
N ASN A 442 8.44 27.47 15.61
CA ASN A 442 8.20 26.49 14.56
C ASN A 442 7.34 25.31 15.02
N ARG A 443 6.74 25.43 16.22
CA ARG A 443 5.89 24.41 16.84
C ARG A 443 4.64 25.06 17.39
N PHE A 444 3.50 24.37 17.30
CA PHE A 444 2.27 24.79 17.94
C PHE A 444 1.43 23.59 18.36
N HIS A 445 0.50 23.84 19.28
CA HIS A 445 -0.51 22.87 19.69
C HIS A 445 -1.87 23.26 19.11
N VAL A 446 -2.58 22.27 18.56
CA VAL A 446 -3.93 22.44 18.03
C VAL A 446 -4.86 21.38 18.61
N GLU A 447 -6.08 21.79 18.91
CA GLU A 447 -7.15 20.96 19.43
C GLU A 447 -8.38 20.92 18.51
N GLN A 448 -9.11 19.81 18.57
CA GLN A 448 -10.38 19.58 17.84
C GLN A 448 -11.26 18.64 18.67
N GLY A 449 -12.53 18.52 18.29
CA GLY A 449 -13.43 17.47 18.78
C GLY A 449 -14.07 17.74 20.14
N HIS A 450 -13.74 18.86 20.79
CA HIS A 450 -14.30 19.21 22.10
C HIS A 450 -15.82 19.43 22.04
N PHE A 451 -16.32 19.98 20.93
CA PHE A 451 -17.76 20.16 20.70
C PHE A 451 -18.49 18.85 20.39
N MET A 452 -17.75 17.80 20.03
CA MET A 452 -18.27 16.45 19.77
C MET A 452 -18.07 15.51 20.96
N GLU A 453 -17.66 16.04 22.13
CA GLU A 453 -17.31 15.26 23.32
C GLU A 453 -16.19 14.24 23.07
N ARG A 454 -15.33 14.51 22.07
CA ARG A 454 -14.17 13.69 21.70
C ARG A 454 -12.90 14.55 21.62
N PRO A 455 -12.46 15.16 22.73
CA PRO A 455 -11.34 16.08 22.71
C PRO A 455 -10.06 15.37 22.25
N GLY A 456 -9.35 16.00 21.31
CA GLY A 456 -8.01 15.61 20.91
C GLY A 456 -7.07 16.81 20.85
N VAL A 457 -5.77 16.53 20.95
CA VAL A 457 -4.69 17.51 20.91
C VAL A 457 -3.48 16.90 20.21
N VAL A 458 -2.80 17.69 19.38
CA VAL A 458 -1.51 17.34 18.79
C VAL A 458 -0.54 18.51 18.86
N GLU A 459 0.75 18.20 18.85
CA GLU A 459 1.80 19.18 18.55
C GLU A 459 2.17 19.04 17.07
N VAL A 460 2.31 20.16 16.37
CA VAL A 460 2.79 20.20 14.99
C VAL A 460 4.07 21.02 14.94
N GLU A 461 5.13 20.41 14.45
CA GLU A 461 6.36 21.11 14.04
C GLU A 461 6.29 21.38 12.55
N PHE A 462 6.71 22.57 12.12
CA PHE A 462 6.73 22.92 10.72
C PHE A 462 8.01 23.65 10.33
N SER A 463 8.34 23.59 9.05
CA SER A 463 9.44 24.36 8.47
C SER A 463 9.12 24.74 7.04
N ARG A 464 9.85 25.74 6.52
CA ARG A 464 9.71 26.21 5.15
C ARG A 464 11.07 26.26 4.46
N GLU A 465 11.24 25.49 3.39
CA GLU A 465 12.44 25.53 2.55
C GLU A 465 12.08 25.90 1.11
N LYS A 466 12.65 27.00 0.58
CA LYS A 466 12.51 27.40 -0.83
C LYS A 466 11.06 27.31 -1.34
N ASP A 467 10.13 27.87 -0.56
CA ASP A 467 8.68 27.89 -0.80
C ASP A 467 7.93 26.56 -0.68
N ARG A 468 8.53 25.56 -0.04
CA ARG A 468 7.84 24.32 0.35
C ARG A 468 7.69 24.24 1.84
N TYR A 469 6.48 23.90 2.27
CA TYR A 469 6.19 23.60 3.66
C TYR A 469 6.41 22.12 3.95
N TYR A 470 6.96 21.87 5.13
CA TYR A 470 7.08 20.56 5.73
C TYR A 470 6.42 20.64 7.10
N ALA A 471 5.62 19.62 7.44
CA ALA A 471 5.03 19.51 8.76
C ALA A 471 5.22 18.09 9.29
N LYS A 472 5.48 18.02 10.59
CA LYS A 472 5.59 16.77 11.34
C LYS A 472 4.63 16.86 12.52
N VAL A 473 3.78 15.85 12.63
CA VAL A 473 2.74 15.79 13.64
C VAL A 473 3.19 14.84 14.74
N PHE A 474 3.21 15.32 15.97
CA PHE A 474 3.48 14.53 17.17
C PHE A 474 2.18 14.27 17.91
N ALA A 475 1.89 13.00 18.18
CA ALA A 475 0.62 12.57 18.70
C ALA A 475 0.77 11.45 19.75
N GLN A 476 -0.28 11.33 20.56
CA GLN A 476 -0.52 10.20 21.44
C GLN A 476 -1.75 9.41 20.96
N ALA A 477 -1.91 8.22 21.51
CA ALA A 477 -3.10 7.41 21.31
C ALA A 477 -3.37 6.53 22.53
N VAL A 478 -4.59 6.01 22.60
CA VAL A 478 -5.01 5.07 23.65
C VAL A 478 -5.65 3.85 23.03
N HIS A 479 -5.14 2.67 23.39
CA HIS A 479 -5.78 1.41 23.01
C HIS A 479 -7.07 1.18 23.80
N CYS A 480 -8.17 0.98 23.08
CA CYS A 480 -9.49 0.78 23.66
C CYS A 480 -9.77 -0.69 23.91
N PHE A 481 -9.70 -1.51 22.86
CA PHE A 481 -9.84 -2.96 22.95
C PHE A 481 -9.19 -3.67 21.75
N SER A 482 -8.99 -4.98 21.91
CA SER A 482 -8.61 -5.89 20.83
C SER A 482 -9.67 -6.98 20.71
N SER A 483 -9.89 -7.48 19.50
CA SER A 483 -10.75 -8.64 19.26
C SER A 483 -10.18 -9.48 18.11
N GLU A 484 -10.80 -10.63 17.86
CA GLU A 484 -10.48 -11.50 16.72
C GLU A 484 -11.73 -11.66 15.86
N ILE A 485 -11.62 -11.30 14.58
CA ILE A 485 -12.67 -11.56 13.58
C ILE A 485 -12.44 -12.97 13.04
N ASN A 486 -13.45 -13.83 13.16
CA ASN A 486 -13.46 -15.10 12.44
C ASN A 486 -13.96 -14.89 11.00
N LEU A 487 -13.11 -15.14 10.00
CA LEU A 487 -13.40 -14.94 8.58
C LEU A 487 -14.15 -16.11 7.92
N THR A 488 -14.45 -17.20 8.65
CA THR A 488 -15.17 -18.39 8.14
C THR A 488 -16.68 -18.29 8.27
#